data_AF-A0A958XMZ8-F1
#
_entry.id   AF-A0A958XMZ8-F1
#
_cell.length_a   1.000
_cell.length_b   1.000
_cell.length_c   1.000
_cell.angle_alpha   90.00
_cell.angle_beta   90.00
_cell.angle_gamma   90.00
#
_symmetry.space_group_name_H-M   'P 1'
#
loop_
_entity.id
_entity.type
_entity.pdbx_description
1 polymer ?
#
loop_
_entity_poly.entity_id
_entity_poly.type
_entity_poly.pdbx_seq_one_letter_code
_entity_poly.pdbx_strand_id
1 'polypeptide(L)'
;MKTILLVILGLLCCYEGYSQHRKASVTDLTVQQKLDAGRSPCDIIHSGIPLDSLYGKRYQGGFIFFINTSTCEGMVVAPGITQQPWPDPQSSPWIKWGCTGTGAPQNNSAAVNTGEQNTNDLINACPEPGTAAKIARQYDDGIYNDWFLPSKDELILIFNRVFLPDPDAFGVCTAWSSTEVNKDQAWMQMFLLTLKGEPLPSTNGMVPEFKGSETPSVRPVRRFKPETHRNLSNDLLLAQSICQCNGKVPSFLISAALSHGYTVSDLLSAGVAISGLLSAGVTVADIISAGANVTDLVNAGAKTADLLSAGANVADLVQAKVSVTDLLQAGVGFREINEAGGSLSDLMRAGVPLEATFDNEILFIHPRDFATLVPWGTQLSVDFTQFKDGDGKNNTREIVKLMGRFNGGKYAARICEDLVAFGFDDWYLPSWEELSVLRNQFYSKLPKTERSGFFNTTVYWSSNPVRNATNVLKGAFSLNFDFPSRRSDDITLPRGCRCVRR
;
A
#
# COMPACT_ATOMS: atom_id res chain seq x y z
N MET A 1 17.73 0.85 15.41
CA MET A 1 17.02 -0.15 16.25
C MET A 1 15.79 -0.78 15.59
N LYS A 2 14.88 -0.02 14.96
CA LYS A 2 13.61 -0.54 14.37
C LYS A 2 13.79 -1.63 13.31
N THR A 3 14.82 -1.53 12.47
CA THR A 3 14.99 -2.36 11.27
C THR A 3 15.70 -3.71 11.51
N ILE A 4 16.52 -3.78 12.56
CA ILE A 4 17.39 -4.92 12.87
C ILE A 4 16.57 -6.14 13.34
N LEU A 5 15.40 -5.95 13.95
CA LEU A 5 14.55 -7.08 14.34
C LEU A 5 13.91 -7.78 13.14
N LEU A 6 13.55 -7.05 12.09
CA LEU A 6 12.91 -7.61 10.88
C LEU A 6 13.85 -8.54 10.11
N VAL A 7 15.13 -8.19 10.00
CA VAL A 7 16.15 -9.04 9.36
C VAL A 7 16.46 -10.28 10.22
N ILE A 8 16.51 -10.13 11.56
CA ILE A 8 16.71 -11.25 12.49
C ILE A 8 15.50 -12.21 12.48
N LEU A 9 14.28 -11.69 12.41
CA LEU A 9 13.07 -12.48 12.27
C LEU A 9 12.94 -13.12 10.89
N GLY A 10 13.45 -12.48 9.83
CA GLY A 10 13.57 -13.07 8.49
C GLY A 10 14.55 -14.25 8.47
N LEU A 11 15.67 -14.15 9.21
CA LEU A 11 16.61 -15.27 9.40
C LEU A 11 16.01 -16.42 10.24
N LEU A 12 15.13 -16.11 11.20
CA LEU A 12 14.37 -17.12 11.98
C LEU A 12 13.30 -17.83 11.13
N CYS A 13 12.80 -17.20 10.07
CA CYS A 13 11.80 -17.74 9.15
C CYS A 13 12.26 -19.01 8.41
N CYS A 14 13.57 -19.11 8.13
CA CYS A 14 14.15 -20.32 7.54
C CYS A 14 14.26 -21.49 8.52
N TYR A 15 13.97 -21.28 9.80
CA TYR A 15 14.28 -22.23 10.87
C TYR A 15 13.10 -23.17 11.23
N GLU A 16 11.88 -22.90 10.79
CA GLU A 16 10.74 -23.82 11.05
C GLU A 16 10.76 -25.10 10.20
N GLY A 17 11.76 -25.25 9.32
CA GLY A 17 11.99 -26.46 8.52
C GLY A 17 13.02 -27.47 9.06
N TYR A 18 13.74 -27.19 10.16
CA TYR A 18 14.80 -28.09 10.65
C TYR A 18 14.78 -28.27 12.17
N SER A 19 14.39 -29.47 12.57
CA SER A 19 14.52 -29.97 13.93
C SER A 19 15.98 -29.97 14.38
N GLN A 20 16.21 -29.41 15.57
CA GLN A 20 17.43 -29.45 16.38
C GLN A 20 18.67 -28.77 15.77
N HIS A 21 19.07 -27.60 16.28
CA HIS A 21 20.43 -27.31 16.80
C HIS A 21 20.55 -25.85 17.28
N ARG A 22 20.68 -25.67 18.61
CA ARG A 22 21.20 -24.48 19.34
C ARG A 22 20.79 -23.09 18.82
N LYS A 23 20.00 -22.37 19.63
CA LYS A 23 19.91 -20.90 19.61
C LYS A 23 21.32 -20.30 19.62
N ALA A 24 21.83 -19.84 18.48
CA ALA A 24 22.94 -18.91 18.48
C ALA A 24 22.38 -17.57 18.96
N SER A 25 22.86 -17.11 20.11
CA SER A 25 22.48 -15.82 20.67
C SER A 25 23.08 -14.71 19.78
N VAL A 26 22.33 -13.63 19.53
CA VAL A 26 22.79 -12.43 18.79
C VAL A 26 24.06 -11.80 19.41
N THR A 27 24.39 -12.20 20.64
CA THR A 27 25.65 -11.88 21.33
C THR A 27 26.89 -12.43 20.63
N ASP A 28 26.78 -13.43 19.75
CA ASP A 28 27.92 -14.20 19.24
C ASP A 28 28.41 -13.77 17.84
N LEU A 29 27.79 -12.76 17.23
CA LEU A 29 28.25 -12.23 15.93
C LEU A 29 29.56 -11.45 16.06
N THR A 30 30.44 -11.59 15.06
CA THR A 30 31.62 -10.72 14.91
C THR A 30 31.22 -9.27 14.56
N VAL A 31 32.14 -8.33 14.72
CA VAL A 31 31.91 -6.92 14.38
C VAL A 31 31.60 -6.73 12.89
N GLN A 32 32.31 -7.43 12.00
CA GLN A 32 32.05 -7.36 10.56
C GLN A 32 30.64 -7.88 10.24
N GLN A 33 30.23 -9.01 10.79
CA GLN A 33 28.88 -9.55 10.61
C GLN A 33 27.79 -8.60 11.14
N LYS A 34 28.06 -7.87 12.23
CA LYS A 34 27.14 -6.85 12.75
C LYS A 34 27.00 -5.66 11.78
N LEU A 35 28.11 -5.20 11.18
CA LEU A 35 28.11 -4.14 10.16
C LEU A 35 27.44 -4.58 8.86
N ASP A 36 27.73 -5.80 8.39
CA ASP A 36 27.11 -6.41 7.20
C ASP A 36 25.60 -6.62 7.40
N ALA A 37 25.19 -7.00 8.62
CA ALA A 37 23.79 -7.05 9.06
C ALA A 37 23.17 -5.65 9.26
N GLY A 38 23.91 -4.60 8.96
CA GLY A 38 23.41 -3.25 8.90
C GLY A 38 23.35 -2.48 10.22
N ARG A 39 24.01 -2.97 11.28
CA ARG A 39 24.19 -2.17 12.49
C ARG A 39 25.12 -1.00 12.18
N SER A 40 24.76 0.20 12.65
CA SER A 40 25.66 1.34 12.55
C SER A 40 26.87 1.16 13.48
N PRO A 41 28.04 1.75 13.16
CA PRO A 41 29.18 1.75 14.07
C PRO A 41 28.85 2.31 15.45
N CYS A 42 28.01 3.35 15.52
CA CYS A 42 27.59 3.94 16.79
C CYS A 42 26.71 2.99 17.63
N ASP A 43 25.77 2.28 17.01
CA ASP A 43 24.96 1.26 17.70
C ASP A 43 25.86 0.15 18.27
N ILE A 44 26.88 -0.27 17.50
CA ILE A 44 27.84 -1.29 17.94
C ILE A 44 28.59 -0.81 19.19
N ILE A 45 29.10 0.42 19.19
CA ILE A 45 29.78 1.03 20.35
C ILE A 45 28.85 1.09 21.57
N HIS A 46 27.63 1.60 21.39
CA HIS A 46 26.64 1.68 22.48
C HIS A 46 26.20 0.31 23.03
N SER A 47 26.39 -0.78 22.27
CA SER A 47 26.18 -2.15 22.76
C SER A 47 27.34 -2.71 23.60
N GLY A 48 28.33 -1.87 23.97
CA GLY A 48 29.47 -2.26 24.79
C GLY A 48 30.62 -2.89 24.01
N ILE A 49 30.56 -2.89 22.67
CA ILE A 49 31.67 -3.36 21.84
C ILE A 49 32.71 -2.23 21.72
N PRO A 50 34.01 -2.51 21.95
CA PRO A 50 35.04 -1.49 21.90
C PRO A 50 35.14 -0.79 20.54
N LEU A 51 35.30 0.54 20.54
CA LEU A 51 35.45 1.36 19.33
C LEU A 51 36.56 0.83 18.40
N ASP A 52 37.72 0.46 18.95
CA ASP A 52 38.86 0.00 18.16
C ASP A 52 38.58 -1.26 17.34
N SER A 53 37.60 -2.07 17.75
CA SER A 53 37.21 -3.29 17.02
C SER A 53 36.48 -3.01 15.69
N LEU A 54 36.02 -1.76 15.49
CA LEU A 54 35.38 -1.31 14.24
C LEU A 54 36.39 -0.85 13.20
N TYR A 55 37.59 -0.43 13.60
CA TYR A 55 38.57 0.05 12.66
C TYR A 55 39.07 -1.06 11.72
N GLY A 56 39.25 -0.71 10.45
CA GLY A 56 39.58 -1.66 9.39
C GLY A 56 38.43 -2.57 8.97
N LYS A 57 37.23 -2.47 9.55
CA LYS A 57 36.04 -3.19 9.08
C LYS A 57 35.40 -2.50 7.88
N ARG A 58 34.81 -3.29 6.99
CA ARG A 58 34.08 -2.81 5.81
C ARG A 58 32.75 -2.18 6.24
N TYR A 59 32.48 -0.97 5.77
CA TYR A 59 31.23 -0.26 5.97
C TYR A 59 31.06 0.82 4.89
N GLN A 60 29.85 0.93 4.32
CA GLN A 60 29.48 1.94 3.31
C GLN A 60 30.57 2.22 2.25
N GLY A 61 31.01 1.16 1.58
CA GLY A 61 31.97 1.23 0.46
C GLY A 61 33.44 1.19 0.86
N GLY A 62 33.81 1.41 2.13
CA GLY A 62 35.22 1.50 2.54
C GLY A 62 35.57 0.82 3.85
N PHE A 63 36.82 1.01 4.31
CA PHE A 63 37.29 0.59 5.63
C PHE A 63 37.14 1.74 6.63
N ILE A 64 36.52 1.47 7.79
CA ILE A 64 36.37 2.48 8.84
C ILE A 64 37.74 2.85 9.43
N PHE A 65 38.06 4.15 9.45
CA PHE A 65 39.28 4.65 10.10
C PHE A 65 39.01 5.78 11.11
N PHE A 66 37.82 6.38 11.11
CA PHE A 66 37.43 7.43 12.03
C PHE A 66 35.95 7.34 12.40
N ILE A 67 35.64 7.55 13.68
CA ILE A 67 34.28 7.68 14.22
C ILE A 67 34.31 8.77 15.28
N ASN A 68 33.40 9.74 15.17
CA ASN A 68 33.07 10.68 16.24
C ASN A 68 31.95 10.06 17.09
N THR A 69 32.27 9.64 18.31
CA THR A 69 31.31 8.97 19.20
C THR A 69 30.22 9.89 19.72
N SER A 70 30.42 11.22 19.70
CA SER A 70 29.43 12.20 20.14
C SER A 70 28.40 12.49 19.05
N THR A 71 28.82 12.58 17.79
CA THR A 71 27.92 12.88 16.66
C THR A 71 27.46 11.63 15.92
N CYS A 72 28.06 10.46 16.17
CA CYS A 72 27.88 9.21 15.42
C CYS A 72 28.25 9.31 13.91
N GLU A 73 28.98 10.35 13.51
CA GLU A 73 29.56 10.48 12.18
C GLU A 73 30.89 9.73 12.10
N GLY A 74 31.31 9.36 10.90
CA GLY A 74 32.63 8.79 10.71
C GLY A 74 33.09 8.86 9.26
N MET A 75 34.26 8.25 9.02
CA MET A 75 34.86 8.21 7.69
C MET A 75 35.36 6.83 7.35
N VAL A 76 35.27 6.51 6.06
CA VAL A 76 35.80 5.27 5.48
C VAL A 76 36.78 5.59 4.36
N VAL A 77 37.83 4.79 4.24
CA VAL A 77 38.80 4.85 3.15
C VAL A 77 38.48 3.79 2.11
N ALA A 78 38.59 4.13 0.82
CA ALA A 78 38.30 3.21 -0.25
C ALA A 78 39.18 1.92 -0.16
N PRO A 79 38.62 0.72 -0.42
CA PRO A 79 39.31 -0.58 -0.41
C PRO A 79 40.54 -0.67 -1.32
N GLY A 80 40.55 0.14 -2.36
CA GLY A 80 41.24 -0.18 -3.59
C GLY A 80 40.65 0.61 -4.74
N ILE A 81 41.53 1.21 -5.54
CA ILE A 81 41.37 1.19 -7.00
C ILE A 81 41.91 -0.17 -7.44
N THR A 82 41.10 -1.23 -7.30
CA THR A 82 41.47 -2.56 -7.77
C THR A 82 41.59 -2.50 -9.29
N GLN A 83 42.83 -2.53 -9.78
CA GLN A 83 43.27 -2.92 -11.13
C GLN A 83 42.21 -2.88 -12.24
N GLN A 84 42.29 -1.88 -13.12
CA GLN A 84 42.44 -2.02 -14.59
C GLN A 84 42.62 -0.60 -15.20
N PRO A 85 43.17 -0.49 -16.42
CA PRO A 85 44.16 0.51 -16.79
C PRO A 85 43.55 1.91 -16.78
N TRP A 86 44.35 2.86 -16.30
CA TRP A 86 44.21 4.24 -16.71
C TRP A 86 43.93 4.30 -18.22
N PRO A 87 42.98 5.12 -18.70
CA PRO A 87 42.73 5.19 -20.13
C PRO A 87 44.01 5.73 -20.76
N ASP A 88 44.57 4.94 -21.68
CA ASP A 88 45.71 5.27 -22.54
C ASP A 88 47.13 4.96 -21.99
N PRO A 89 47.84 3.94 -22.55
CA PRO A 89 49.27 3.73 -22.34
C PRO A 89 50.18 4.87 -22.82
N GLN A 90 49.63 5.94 -23.40
CA GLN A 90 50.34 7.18 -23.73
C GLN A 90 50.19 8.27 -22.65
N SER A 91 49.46 8.02 -21.57
CA SER A 91 49.35 8.93 -20.43
C SER A 91 50.14 8.39 -19.23
N SER A 92 51.00 9.25 -18.69
CA SER A 92 51.88 8.99 -17.54
C SER A 92 51.09 8.32 -16.39
N PRO A 93 51.57 7.20 -15.78
CA PRO A 93 50.87 6.45 -14.72
C PRO A 93 50.87 7.18 -13.36
N TRP A 94 50.92 8.50 -13.40
CA TRP A 94 51.60 9.28 -12.40
C TRP A 94 50.76 10.50 -11.99
N ILE A 95 50.39 10.59 -10.71
CA ILE A 95 49.40 11.56 -10.22
C ILE A 95 50.11 12.74 -9.56
N LYS A 96 50.00 13.91 -10.19
CA LYS A 96 50.44 15.17 -9.58
C LYS A 96 49.51 15.56 -8.44
N TRP A 97 50.08 16.11 -7.39
CA TRP A 97 49.29 16.58 -6.26
C TRP A 97 48.33 17.72 -6.65
N GLY A 98 48.87 18.69 -7.39
CA GLY A 98 48.21 19.91 -7.85
C GLY A 98 49.20 20.77 -8.65
N CYS A 99 48.86 22.02 -8.86
CA CYS A 99 49.66 22.95 -9.64
C CYS A 99 50.91 23.37 -8.84
N THR A 100 52.08 23.36 -9.47
CA THR A 100 53.35 23.81 -8.86
C THR A 100 53.43 25.33 -8.82
N GLY A 101 53.95 25.91 -7.74
CA GLY A 101 54.18 27.36 -7.62
C GLY A 101 52.96 28.19 -7.25
N THR A 102 51.76 27.60 -7.26
CA THR A 102 50.57 28.16 -6.60
C THR A 102 50.55 27.67 -5.16
N GLY A 103 50.51 28.59 -4.19
CA GLY A 103 50.31 28.22 -2.78
C GLY A 103 48.90 27.66 -2.57
N ALA A 104 48.70 26.92 -1.48
CA ALA A 104 47.40 26.35 -1.20
C ALA A 104 46.38 27.47 -0.97
N PRO A 105 45.13 27.26 -1.39
CA PRO A 105 44.03 28.16 -1.07
C PRO A 105 43.87 28.33 0.45
N GLN A 106 43.18 29.41 0.86
CA GLN A 106 43.20 30.05 2.18
C GLN A 106 42.96 29.16 3.43
N ASN A 107 42.60 27.88 3.27
CA ASN A 107 42.24 26.95 4.35
C ASN A 107 42.96 25.58 4.28
N ASN A 108 44.30 25.59 4.19
CA ASN A 108 45.12 24.37 4.19
C ASN A 108 45.35 23.79 5.60
N SER A 109 44.34 23.13 6.17
CA SER A 109 44.45 22.54 7.52
C SER A 109 44.82 21.05 7.47
N ALA A 110 45.75 20.63 8.33
CA ALA A 110 46.14 19.24 8.51
C ALA A 110 45.13 18.41 9.32
N ALA A 111 44.23 19.06 10.06
CA ALA A 111 43.40 18.45 11.08
C ALA A 111 42.43 17.38 10.55
N VAL A 112 41.92 16.54 11.45
CA VAL A 112 40.84 15.60 11.12
C VAL A 112 39.56 16.37 10.78
N ASN A 113 38.81 15.89 9.79
CA ASN A 113 37.61 16.45 9.16
C ASN A 113 37.84 17.58 8.14
N THR A 114 39.07 18.01 7.87
CA THR A 114 39.34 19.11 6.91
C THR A 114 39.61 18.63 5.48
N GLY A 115 39.81 17.33 5.25
CA GLY A 115 40.23 16.82 3.95
C GLY A 115 39.28 17.17 2.79
N GLU A 116 37.97 17.16 3.04
CA GLU A 116 36.97 17.51 2.02
C GLU A 116 37.04 18.98 1.61
N GLN A 117 37.20 19.88 2.58
CA GLN A 117 37.32 21.31 2.33
C GLN A 117 38.62 21.59 1.59
N ASN A 118 39.74 21.02 2.05
CA ASN A 118 41.02 21.11 1.36
C ASN A 118 40.91 20.61 -0.10
N THR A 119 40.21 19.49 -0.33
CA THR A 119 39.99 18.93 -1.67
C THR A 119 39.23 19.90 -2.57
N ASN A 120 38.13 20.48 -2.08
CA ASN A 120 37.34 21.45 -2.84
C ASN A 120 38.15 22.70 -3.16
N ASP A 121 38.89 23.21 -2.18
CA ASP A 121 39.72 24.38 -2.37
C ASP A 121 40.84 24.09 -3.39
N LEU A 122 41.49 22.92 -3.33
CA LEU A 122 42.51 22.50 -4.30
C LEU A 122 41.97 22.41 -5.72
N ILE A 123 40.76 21.88 -5.91
CA ILE A 123 40.12 21.82 -7.23
C ILE A 123 39.89 23.24 -7.79
N ASN A 124 39.51 24.18 -6.92
CA ASN A 124 39.29 25.58 -7.31
C ASN A 124 40.60 26.31 -7.61
N ALA A 125 41.65 26.07 -6.82
CA ALA A 125 42.95 26.70 -7.00
C ALA A 125 43.78 26.09 -8.14
N CYS A 126 43.56 24.82 -8.48
CA CYS A 126 44.22 24.12 -9.56
C CYS A 126 43.20 23.32 -10.39
N PRO A 127 42.58 23.96 -11.40
CA PRO A 127 41.59 23.33 -12.25
C PRO A 127 42.20 22.45 -13.35
N GLU A 128 43.47 22.09 -13.30
CA GLU A 128 44.08 21.14 -14.25
C GLU A 128 43.46 19.73 -14.10
N PRO A 129 43.27 18.97 -15.19
CA PRO A 129 42.83 17.57 -15.11
C PRO A 129 43.93 16.68 -14.51
N GLY A 130 43.54 15.53 -13.94
CA GLY A 130 44.50 14.53 -13.47
C GLY A 130 45.21 14.84 -12.14
N THR A 131 44.79 15.87 -11.40
CA THR A 131 45.31 16.17 -10.06
C THR A 131 44.75 15.22 -9.01
N ALA A 132 45.50 15.00 -7.92
CA ALA A 132 45.12 14.10 -6.83
C ALA A 132 43.73 14.41 -6.25
N ALA A 133 43.43 15.70 -6.04
CA ALA A 133 42.14 16.16 -5.53
C ALA A 133 40.98 15.82 -6.47
N LYS A 134 41.16 16.00 -7.79
CA LYS A 134 40.13 15.67 -8.78
C LYS A 134 39.93 14.18 -8.92
N ILE A 135 41.01 13.40 -8.94
CA ILE A 135 40.92 11.93 -8.99
C ILE A 135 40.14 11.40 -7.78
N ALA A 136 40.42 11.93 -6.58
CA ALA A 136 39.67 11.55 -5.39
C ALA A 136 38.19 11.92 -5.48
N ARG A 137 37.89 13.11 -6.01
CA ARG A 137 36.51 13.61 -6.16
C ARG A 137 35.71 12.92 -7.27
N GLN A 138 36.39 12.42 -8.30
CA GLN A 138 35.80 11.70 -9.43
C GLN A 138 35.68 10.19 -9.16
N TYR A 139 36.22 9.70 -8.04
CA TYR A 139 36.10 8.30 -7.68
C TYR A 139 34.63 7.96 -7.40
N ASP A 140 34.17 6.89 -8.05
CA ASP A 140 32.84 6.32 -7.93
C ASP A 140 33.00 4.80 -7.85
N ASP A 141 32.48 4.20 -6.77
CA ASP A 141 32.50 2.75 -6.56
C ASP A 141 31.23 2.06 -7.11
N GLY A 142 30.37 2.80 -7.81
CA GLY A 142 29.06 2.39 -8.31
C GLY A 142 27.92 2.60 -7.31
N ILE A 143 28.23 2.98 -6.07
CA ILE A 143 27.25 3.18 -4.98
C ILE A 143 27.38 4.60 -4.40
N TYR A 144 28.59 5.11 -4.25
CA TYR A 144 28.93 6.38 -3.62
C TYR A 144 29.86 7.21 -4.52
N ASN A 145 29.57 8.51 -4.63
CA ASN A 145 30.29 9.48 -5.46
C ASN A 145 30.72 10.75 -4.69
N ASP A 146 30.69 10.70 -3.36
CA ASP A 146 30.97 11.80 -2.43
C ASP A 146 32.40 11.77 -1.86
N TRP A 147 33.31 11.06 -2.54
CA TRP A 147 34.69 10.84 -2.08
C TRP A 147 35.57 12.09 -2.21
N PHE A 148 36.61 12.18 -1.38
CA PHE A 148 37.57 13.30 -1.33
C PHE A 148 38.98 12.86 -0.92
N LEU A 149 39.97 13.75 -1.06
CA LEU A 149 41.36 13.49 -0.71
C LEU A 149 41.58 13.77 0.79
N PRO A 150 42.06 12.80 1.59
CA PRO A 150 42.16 12.94 3.04
C PRO A 150 43.20 13.97 3.46
N SER A 151 42.97 14.70 4.55
CA SER A 151 43.98 15.56 5.17
C SER A 151 45.17 14.75 5.71
N LYS A 152 46.26 15.43 6.08
CA LYS A 152 47.42 14.79 6.69
C LYS A 152 47.05 13.94 7.91
N ASP A 153 46.27 14.49 8.85
CA ASP A 153 45.92 13.75 10.06
C ASP A 153 44.92 12.60 9.78
N GLU A 154 44.01 12.77 8.81
CA GLU A 154 43.14 11.69 8.35
C GLU A 154 43.94 10.53 7.73
N LEU A 155 44.97 10.85 6.94
CA LEU A 155 45.82 9.85 6.30
C LEU A 155 46.69 9.10 7.31
N ILE A 156 47.15 9.77 8.37
CA ILE A 156 47.82 9.13 9.52
C ILE A 156 46.87 8.16 10.24
N LEU A 157 45.59 8.52 10.40
CA LEU A 157 44.60 7.60 10.99
C LEU A 157 44.41 6.35 10.12
N ILE A 158 44.34 6.50 8.79
CA ILE A 158 44.26 5.36 7.86
C ILE A 158 45.47 4.44 8.04
N PHE A 159 46.68 5.00 8.07
CA PHE A 159 47.90 4.23 8.30
C PHE A 159 47.84 3.44 9.61
N ASN A 160 47.51 4.10 10.72
CA ASN A 160 47.53 3.48 12.04
C ASN A 160 46.40 2.46 12.26
N ARG A 161 45.21 2.71 11.71
CA ARG A 161 43.98 1.99 12.08
C ARG A 161 43.53 0.98 11.03
N VAL A 162 44.04 1.07 9.81
CA VAL A 162 43.68 0.14 8.72
C VAL A 162 44.92 -0.56 8.19
N PHE A 163 46.01 0.17 7.90
CA PHE A 163 47.19 -0.44 7.27
C PHE A 163 48.05 -1.24 8.25
N LEU A 164 48.39 -0.69 9.42
CA LEU A 164 49.22 -1.42 10.40
C LEU A 164 48.60 -2.77 10.84
N PRO A 165 47.27 -2.86 11.09
CA PRO A 165 46.66 -4.15 11.44
C PRO A 165 46.56 -5.15 10.28
N ASP A 166 46.50 -4.66 9.03
CA ASP A 166 46.36 -5.48 7.83
C ASP A 166 47.10 -4.80 6.65
N PRO A 167 48.43 -5.01 6.52
CA PRO A 167 49.22 -4.40 5.46
C PRO A 167 48.77 -4.81 4.05
N ASP A 168 48.14 -5.98 3.92
CA ASP A 168 47.61 -6.50 2.66
C ASP A 168 46.28 -5.85 2.28
N ALA A 169 45.63 -5.12 3.20
CA ALA A 169 44.42 -4.35 2.92
C ALA A 169 44.64 -3.26 1.87
N PHE A 170 45.89 -2.84 1.61
CA PHE A 170 46.23 -1.78 0.68
C PHE A 170 47.31 -2.20 -0.34
N GLY A 171 46.92 -2.30 -1.61
CA GLY A 171 47.86 -2.49 -2.72
C GLY A 171 48.63 -1.23 -3.18
N VAL A 172 48.89 -0.23 -2.31
CA VAL A 172 49.69 0.97 -2.67
C VAL A 172 50.86 1.18 -1.72
N CYS A 173 51.97 1.71 -2.25
CA CYS A 173 53.17 2.02 -1.47
C CYS A 173 53.17 3.44 -0.89
N THR A 174 52.43 4.38 -1.50
CA THR A 174 52.46 5.82 -1.17
C THR A 174 51.12 6.47 -1.52
N ALA A 175 50.64 7.45 -0.74
CA ALA A 175 49.45 8.22 -1.09
C ALA A 175 49.55 9.71 -0.74
N TRP A 176 48.97 10.56 -1.58
CA TRP A 176 48.83 11.99 -1.33
C TRP A 176 47.83 12.28 -0.20
N SER A 177 48.15 13.26 0.65
CA SER A 177 47.15 13.95 1.49
C SER A 177 46.68 15.23 0.78
N SER A 178 45.58 15.83 1.20
CA SER A 178 45.13 17.15 0.73
C SER A 178 45.84 18.32 1.43
N THR A 179 46.85 18.05 2.26
CA THR A 179 47.55 19.08 3.04
C THR A 179 48.86 19.49 2.37
N GLU A 180 48.98 20.78 2.06
CA GLU A 180 50.18 21.40 1.53
C GLU A 180 51.24 21.62 2.61
N VAL A 181 52.52 21.52 2.23
CA VAL A 181 53.67 21.92 3.05
C VAL A 181 54.04 23.37 2.73
N ASN A 182 54.21 23.68 1.44
CA ASN A 182 54.52 25.01 0.91
C ASN A 182 54.14 25.06 -0.59
N LYS A 183 54.43 26.17 -1.27
CA LYS A 183 54.11 26.38 -2.70
C LYS A 183 54.61 25.27 -3.65
N ASP A 184 55.64 24.53 -3.27
CA ASP A 184 56.30 23.51 -4.11
C ASP A 184 56.08 22.07 -3.61
N GLN A 185 55.67 21.89 -2.35
CA GLN A 185 55.60 20.57 -1.70
C GLN A 185 54.27 20.33 -0.99
N ALA A 186 53.85 19.07 -0.96
CA ALA A 186 52.69 18.59 -0.22
C ALA A 186 53.02 17.34 0.59
N TRP A 187 52.17 17.03 1.56
CA TRP A 187 52.36 15.87 2.42
C TRP A 187 51.86 14.59 1.74
N MET A 188 52.68 13.54 1.78
CA MET A 188 52.31 12.18 1.40
C MET A 188 52.61 11.18 2.52
N GLN A 189 51.89 10.07 2.52
CA GLN A 189 52.06 8.94 3.43
C GLN A 189 52.69 7.77 2.70
N MET A 190 53.77 7.22 3.25
CA MET A 190 54.32 5.93 2.82
C MET A 190 53.61 4.80 3.56
N PHE A 191 53.07 3.84 2.82
CA PHE A 191 52.39 2.64 3.34
C PHE A 191 53.37 1.47 3.30
N LEU A 192 54.42 1.55 4.10
CA LEU A 192 55.54 0.62 4.10
C LEU A 192 55.96 0.31 5.55
N LEU A 193 56.44 -0.91 5.77
CA LEU A 193 57.06 -1.32 7.02
C LEU A 193 58.57 -1.51 6.81
N THR A 194 59.35 -1.37 7.88
CA THR A 194 60.75 -1.78 7.90
C THR A 194 60.86 -3.29 7.65
N LEU A 195 62.07 -3.78 7.33
CA LEU A 195 62.34 -5.23 7.21
C LEU A 195 62.00 -6.03 8.49
N LYS A 196 61.82 -5.35 9.63
CA LYS A 196 61.41 -5.96 10.91
C LYS A 196 59.89 -5.90 11.15
N GLY A 197 59.10 -5.39 10.21
CA GLY A 197 57.65 -5.22 10.36
C GLY A 197 57.24 -3.97 11.15
N GLU A 198 58.19 -3.12 11.54
CA GLU A 198 57.94 -1.90 12.33
C GLU A 198 57.68 -0.68 11.43
N PRO A 199 56.89 0.32 11.88
CA PRO A 199 56.76 1.59 11.17
C PRO A 199 58.11 2.29 10.92
N LEU A 200 58.22 3.06 9.84
CA LEU A 200 59.43 3.85 9.58
C LEU A 200 59.65 4.93 10.69
N PRO A 201 60.88 5.10 11.22
CA PRO A 201 61.13 6.03 12.33
C PRO A 201 60.83 7.51 12.01
N SER A 202 60.38 8.25 13.03
CA SER A 202 60.19 9.72 13.15
C SER A 202 58.93 10.38 12.59
N THR A 203 58.14 9.78 11.68
CA THR A 203 56.92 10.43 11.14
C THR A 203 55.76 9.49 10.78
N ASN A 204 55.76 8.24 11.24
CA ASN A 204 54.84 7.19 10.76
C ASN A 204 54.85 7.03 9.23
N GLY A 205 55.91 7.44 8.53
CA GLY A 205 55.97 7.43 7.06
C GLY A 205 55.39 8.67 6.37
N MET A 206 55.00 9.73 7.11
CA MET A 206 54.62 11.01 6.52
C MET A 206 55.85 11.80 6.07
N VAL A 207 55.91 12.21 4.81
CA VAL A 207 57.03 12.97 4.23
C VAL A 207 56.54 14.09 3.31
N PRO A 208 57.21 15.26 3.27
CA PRO A 208 57.02 16.26 2.22
C PRO A 208 57.51 15.71 0.88
N GLU A 209 56.74 15.90 -0.18
CA GLU A 209 57.11 15.53 -1.55
C GLU A 209 56.74 16.67 -2.51
N PHE A 210 57.51 16.84 -3.58
CA PHE A 210 57.25 17.87 -4.57
C PHE A 210 55.89 17.65 -5.22
N LYS A 211 55.09 18.71 -5.37
CA LYS A 211 53.72 18.60 -5.94
C LYS A 211 53.70 18.09 -7.38
N GLY A 212 54.77 18.36 -8.12
CA GLY A 212 55.00 17.83 -9.47
C GLY A 212 55.56 16.41 -9.49
N SER A 213 55.86 15.83 -8.31
CA SER A 213 56.18 14.41 -8.20
C SER A 213 54.98 13.61 -8.62
N GLU A 214 55.29 12.59 -9.39
CA GLU A 214 54.34 11.85 -10.17
C GLU A 214 54.16 10.44 -9.54
N THR A 215 54.75 10.22 -8.35
CA THR A 215 54.88 8.91 -7.70
C THR A 215 53.79 8.51 -6.69
N PRO A 216 53.13 9.43 -5.94
CA PRO A 216 52.16 9.00 -4.93
C PRO A 216 50.76 8.72 -5.51
N SER A 217 50.12 7.67 -5.00
CA SER A 217 48.76 7.30 -5.39
C SER A 217 47.68 8.17 -4.71
N VAL A 218 46.42 7.96 -5.09
CA VAL A 218 45.27 8.60 -4.44
C VAL A 218 44.49 7.55 -3.67
N ARG A 219 44.14 7.88 -2.42
CA ARG A 219 43.27 7.07 -1.56
C ARG A 219 42.05 7.90 -1.16
N PRO A 220 40.95 7.81 -1.92
CA PRO A 220 39.75 8.56 -1.61
C PRO A 220 39.15 8.12 -0.27
N VAL A 221 38.64 9.09 0.47
CA VAL A 221 37.86 8.88 1.70
C VAL A 221 36.48 9.49 1.54
N ARG A 222 35.50 8.98 2.28
CA ARG A 222 34.17 9.59 2.35
C ARG A 222 33.66 9.64 3.78
N ARG A 223 32.75 10.58 4.03
CA ARG A 223 32.04 10.70 5.30
C ARG A 223 30.77 9.87 5.28
N PHE A 224 30.43 9.29 6.42
CA PHE A 224 29.10 8.77 6.69
C PHE A 224 28.47 9.53 7.86
N LYS A 225 27.18 9.81 7.73
CA LYS A 225 26.35 10.43 8.77
C LYS A 225 25.66 9.35 9.62
N PRO A 226 25.14 9.69 10.81
CA PRO A 226 24.35 8.75 11.60
C PRO A 226 23.17 8.29 10.76
N GLU A 227 23.03 6.98 10.54
CA GLU A 227 21.93 6.44 9.74
C GLU A 227 20.59 6.80 10.41
N THR A 228 19.92 7.83 9.89
CA THR A 228 18.51 8.09 10.17
C THR A 228 17.70 7.26 9.18
N HIS A 229 17.46 6.00 9.58
CA HIS A 229 16.60 5.02 8.90
C HIS A 229 17.12 4.50 7.55
N ARG A 230 17.51 3.21 7.53
CA ARG A 230 17.44 2.43 6.29
C ARG A 230 16.00 2.37 5.80
N ASN A 231 15.87 2.43 4.49
CA ASN A 231 14.62 2.39 3.75
C ASN A 231 13.95 1.03 4.00
N LEU A 232 12.82 1.02 4.72
CA LEU A 232 12.06 -0.18 5.09
C LEU A 232 11.84 -1.14 3.90
N SER A 233 11.71 -0.59 2.70
CA SER A 233 11.61 -1.33 1.43
C SER A 233 12.80 -2.27 1.19
N ASN A 234 14.03 -1.85 1.47
CA ASN A 234 15.23 -2.65 1.25
C ASN A 234 15.37 -3.77 2.28
N ASP A 235 14.98 -3.51 3.53
CA ASP A 235 15.03 -4.52 4.60
C ASP A 235 13.93 -5.57 4.44
N LEU A 236 12.76 -5.18 3.94
CA LEU A 236 11.72 -6.13 3.53
C LEU A 236 12.14 -6.96 2.30
N LEU A 237 12.78 -6.34 1.31
CA LEU A 237 13.26 -7.04 0.11
C LEU A 237 14.34 -8.08 0.46
N LEU A 238 15.22 -7.74 1.41
CA LEU A 238 16.21 -8.66 1.96
C LEU A 238 15.54 -9.80 2.74
N ALA A 239 14.57 -9.49 3.60
CA ALA A 239 13.82 -10.50 4.34
C ALA A 239 13.03 -11.45 3.41
N GLN A 240 12.41 -10.94 2.34
CA GLN A 240 11.71 -11.74 1.33
C GLN A 240 12.65 -12.69 0.59
N SER A 241 13.85 -12.21 0.23
CA SER A 241 14.88 -12.99 -0.47
C SER A 241 15.44 -14.10 0.41
N ILE A 242 15.61 -13.85 1.71
CA ILE A 242 16.07 -14.83 2.70
C ILE A 242 14.99 -15.90 2.95
N CYS A 243 13.72 -15.51 3.10
CA CYS A 243 12.64 -16.44 3.44
C CYS A 243 12.11 -17.27 2.25
N GLN A 244 12.62 -17.09 1.03
CA GLN A 244 12.10 -17.70 -0.21
C GLN A 244 10.57 -17.55 -0.39
N CYS A 245 9.97 -16.47 0.10
CA CYS A 245 8.51 -16.36 0.18
C CYS A 245 7.80 -15.97 -1.12
N ASN A 246 8.39 -16.19 -2.30
CA ASN A 246 7.82 -15.86 -3.62
C ASN A 246 7.14 -14.46 -3.67
N GLY A 247 7.76 -13.45 -3.06
CA GLY A 247 7.26 -12.07 -3.06
C GLY A 247 6.14 -11.76 -2.07
N LYS A 248 5.74 -12.69 -1.19
CA LYS A 248 4.81 -12.42 -0.08
C LYS A 248 5.59 -12.20 1.22
N VAL A 249 5.29 -11.12 1.94
CA VAL A 249 5.87 -10.88 3.28
C VAL A 249 5.08 -11.69 4.31
N PRO A 250 5.71 -12.61 5.07
CA PRO A 250 5.03 -13.33 6.14
C PRO A 250 4.37 -12.41 7.18
N SER A 251 3.19 -12.81 7.67
CA SER A 251 2.38 -12.05 8.63
C SER A 251 3.11 -11.75 9.95
N PHE A 252 3.98 -12.65 10.42
CA PHE A 252 4.76 -12.43 11.64
C PHE A 252 5.82 -11.33 11.47
N LEU A 253 6.38 -11.13 10.27
CA LEU A 253 7.29 -10.02 10.00
C LEU A 253 6.54 -8.70 10.01
N ILE A 254 5.35 -8.65 9.43
CA ILE A 254 4.48 -7.47 9.47
C ILE A 254 4.13 -7.13 10.93
N SER A 255 3.73 -8.11 11.73
CA SER A 255 3.42 -7.94 13.15
C SER A 255 4.63 -7.42 13.94
N ALA A 256 5.81 -7.94 13.64
CA ALA A 256 7.05 -7.48 14.26
C ALA A 256 7.40 -6.04 13.86
N ALA A 257 7.23 -5.66 12.59
CA ALA A 257 7.43 -4.29 12.15
C ALA A 257 6.54 -3.32 12.96
N LEU A 258 5.25 -3.63 13.08
CA LEU A 258 4.29 -2.81 13.82
C LEU A 258 4.68 -2.68 15.29
N SER A 259 5.06 -3.78 15.95
CA SER A 259 5.53 -3.76 17.35
C SER A 259 6.81 -2.94 17.57
N HIS A 260 7.57 -2.66 16.51
CA HIS A 260 8.80 -1.84 16.54
C HIS A 260 8.55 -0.40 16.07
N GLY A 261 7.29 0.00 15.96
CA GLY A 261 6.89 1.38 15.69
C GLY A 261 7.07 1.80 14.24
N TYR A 262 6.97 0.85 13.29
CA TYR A 262 6.59 1.16 11.91
C TYR A 262 5.08 1.33 11.82
N THR A 263 4.65 2.29 11.01
CA THR A 263 3.23 2.52 10.73
C THR A 263 2.74 1.66 9.57
N VAL A 264 1.42 1.51 9.45
CA VAL A 264 0.82 0.84 8.29
C VAL A 264 1.15 1.57 6.98
N SER A 265 1.28 2.90 7.02
CA SER A 265 1.68 3.72 5.86
C SER A 265 3.12 3.43 5.44
N ASP A 266 4.04 3.21 6.40
CA ASP A 266 5.41 2.79 6.08
C ASP A 266 5.42 1.45 5.35
N LEU A 267 4.60 0.48 5.83
CA LEU A 267 4.53 -0.86 5.25
C LEU A 267 3.92 -0.87 3.85
N LEU A 268 2.86 -0.09 3.62
CA LEU A 268 2.28 0.09 2.28
C LEU A 268 3.28 0.75 1.34
N SER A 269 3.99 1.79 1.79
CA SER A 269 5.04 2.47 1.03
C SER A 269 6.22 1.55 0.71
N ALA A 270 6.48 0.56 1.58
CA ALA A 270 7.47 -0.49 1.38
C ALA A 270 6.99 -1.63 0.45
N GLY A 271 5.77 -1.54 -0.09
CA GLY A 271 5.22 -2.53 -1.02
C GLY A 271 4.65 -3.78 -0.35
N VAL A 272 4.34 -3.74 0.95
CA VAL A 272 3.63 -4.84 1.62
C VAL A 272 2.22 -4.93 1.06
N ALA A 273 1.87 -6.11 0.52
CA ALA A 273 0.53 -6.37 0.01
C ALA A 273 -0.51 -6.27 1.14
N ILE A 274 -1.66 -5.66 0.84
CA ILE A 274 -2.78 -5.51 1.78
C ILE A 274 -3.25 -6.87 2.33
N SER A 275 -3.26 -7.92 1.51
CA SER A 275 -3.62 -9.27 1.96
C SER A 275 -2.68 -9.81 3.04
N GLY A 276 -1.39 -9.42 3.00
CA GLY A 276 -0.43 -9.71 4.04
C GLY A 276 -0.72 -8.95 5.33
N LEU A 277 -1.08 -7.67 5.23
CA LEU A 277 -1.49 -6.84 6.38
C LEU A 277 -2.72 -7.42 7.07
N LEU A 278 -3.76 -7.77 6.30
CA LEU A 278 -4.98 -8.41 6.82
C LEU A 278 -4.66 -9.75 7.50
N SER A 279 -3.79 -10.57 6.89
CA SER A 279 -3.35 -11.85 7.47
C SER A 279 -2.50 -11.68 8.74
N ALA A 280 -1.88 -10.52 8.93
CA ALA A 280 -1.15 -10.14 10.15
C ALA A 280 -2.06 -9.53 11.23
N GLY A 281 -3.38 -9.45 10.98
CA GLY A 281 -4.35 -8.92 11.94
C GLY A 281 -4.42 -7.40 11.97
N VAL A 282 -3.84 -6.70 10.98
CA VAL A 282 -4.04 -5.25 10.82
C VAL A 282 -5.50 -5.00 10.43
N THR A 283 -6.16 -4.07 11.10
CA THR A 283 -7.59 -3.82 10.87
C THR A 283 -7.81 -3.08 9.54
N VAL A 284 -8.98 -3.28 8.93
CA VAL A 284 -9.38 -2.54 7.72
C VAL A 284 -9.38 -1.03 7.96
N ALA A 285 -9.78 -0.58 9.16
CA ALA A 285 -9.77 0.83 9.53
C ALA A 285 -8.36 1.44 9.55
N ASP A 286 -7.36 0.70 10.07
CA ASP A 286 -5.97 1.16 10.08
C ASP A 286 -5.39 1.24 8.66
N ILE A 287 -5.78 0.31 7.78
CA ILE A 287 -5.32 0.27 6.39
C ILE A 287 -5.94 1.41 5.56
N ILE A 288 -7.23 1.71 5.75
CA ILE A 288 -7.88 2.89 5.15
C ILE A 288 -7.23 4.17 5.65
N SER A 289 -7.00 4.28 6.97
CA SER A 289 -6.35 5.45 7.58
C SER A 289 -4.92 5.67 7.07
N ALA A 290 -4.25 4.58 6.66
CA ALA A 290 -2.93 4.63 6.03
C ALA A 290 -2.95 5.02 4.54
N GLY A 291 -4.13 5.25 3.96
CA GLY A 291 -4.32 5.75 2.59
C GLY A 291 -4.62 4.68 1.54
N ALA A 292 -4.94 3.44 1.95
CA ALA A 292 -5.36 2.41 0.99
C ALA A 292 -6.76 2.70 0.43
N ASN A 293 -6.97 2.37 -0.85
CA ASN A 293 -8.29 2.48 -1.48
C ASN A 293 -9.14 1.23 -1.21
N VAL A 294 -10.47 1.41 -1.28
CA VAL A 294 -11.46 0.34 -1.03
C VAL A 294 -11.34 -0.81 -2.03
N THR A 295 -11.07 -0.51 -3.30
CA THR A 295 -10.92 -1.52 -4.36
C THR A 295 -9.79 -2.51 -4.07
N ASP A 296 -8.64 -2.04 -3.60
CA ASP A 296 -7.49 -2.87 -3.28
C ASP A 296 -7.74 -3.72 -2.03
N LEU A 297 -8.49 -3.18 -1.05
CA LEU A 297 -8.94 -3.93 0.12
C LEU A 297 -9.90 -5.06 -0.27
N VAL A 298 -10.87 -4.80 -1.14
CA VAL A 298 -11.80 -5.82 -1.66
C VAL A 298 -11.02 -6.90 -2.42
N ASN A 299 -10.11 -6.51 -3.32
CA ASN A 299 -9.25 -7.44 -4.05
C ASN A 299 -8.32 -8.26 -3.13
N ALA A 300 -7.93 -7.69 -1.99
CA ALA A 300 -7.14 -8.36 -0.97
C ALA A 300 -7.96 -9.31 -0.06
N GLY A 301 -9.29 -9.34 -0.21
CA GLY A 301 -10.19 -10.23 0.52
C GLY A 301 -10.74 -9.64 1.83
N ALA A 302 -10.75 -8.32 1.99
CA ALA A 302 -11.41 -7.67 3.12
C ALA A 302 -12.93 -7.97 3.09
N LYS A 303 -13.52 -8.24 4.27
CA LYS A 303 -14.96 -8.51 4.36
C LYS A 303 -15.76 -7.22 4.27
N THR A 304 -16.91 -7.26 3.58
CA THR A 304 -17.81 -6.12 3.40
C THR A 304 -18.23 -5.47 4.72
N ALA A 305 -18.55 -6.26 5.75
CA ALA A 305 -18.93 -5.75 7.06
C ALA A 305 -17.79 -4.97 7.76
N ASP A 306 -16.54 -5.42 7.59
CA ASP A 306 -15.37 -4.74 8.16
C ASP A 306 -15.08 -3.43 7.41
N LEU A 307 -15.29 -3.41 6.09
CA LEU A 307 -15.17 -2.21 5.26
C LEU A 307 -16.20 -1.14 5.65
N LEU A 308 -17.47 -1.52 5.80
CA LEU A 308 -18.53 -0.62 6.23
C LEU A 308 -18.27 -0.10 7.66
N SER A 309 -17.85 -0.97 8.57
CA SER A 309 -17.48 -0.58 9.95
C SER A 309 -16.28 0.36 10.00
N ALA A 310 -15.37 0.25 9.03
CA ALA A 310 -14.23 1.15 8.85
C ALA A 310 -14.59 2.46 8.13
N GLY A 311 -15.85 2.66 7.74
CA GLY A 311 -16.34 3.89 7.11
C GLY A 311 -16.27 3.92 5.58
N ALA A 312 -16.08 2.78 4.92
CA ALA A 312 -16.21 2.71 3.46
C ALA A 312 -17.65 3.02 3.05
N ASN A 313 -17.83 3.87 2.04
CA ASN A 313 -19.15 4.18 1.50
C ASN A 313 -19.60 3.09 0.51
N VAL A 314 -20.92 2.94 0.34
CA VAL A 314 -21.50 1.90 -0.52
C VAL A 314 -21.18 2.11 -2.00
N ALA A 315 -21.03 3.37 -2.46
CA ALA A 315 -20.66 3.67 -3.84
C ALA A 315 -19.28 3.10 -4.21
N ASP A 316 -18.30 3.24 -3.31
CA ASP A 316 -16.95 2.69 -3.50
C ASP A 316 -16.98 1.16 -3.50
N LEU A 317 -17.82 0.54 -2.67
CA LEU A 317 -17.99 -0.92 -2.64
C LEU A 317 -18.63 -1.45 -3.93
N VAL A 318 -19.64 -0.76 -4.45
CA VAL A 318 -20.25 -1.08 -5.75
C VAL A 318 -19.23 -0.89 -6.87
N GLN A 319 -18.45 0.19 -6.86
CA GLN A 319 -17.38 0.43 -7.83
C GLN A 319 -16.28 -0.64 -7.75
N ALA A 320 -15.96 -1.10 -6.55
CA ALA A 320 -15.05 -2.22 -6.28
C ALA A 320 -15.65 -3.60 -6.64
N LYS A 321 -16.87 -3.64 -7.20
CA LYS A 321 -17.58 -4.85 -7.63
C LYS A 321 -17.91 -5.83 -6.50
N VAL A 322 -18.11 -5.33 -5.28
CA VAL A 322 -18.70 -6.13 -4.20
C VAL A 322 -20.10 -6.57 -4.64
N SER A 323 -20.43 -7.84 -4.42
CA SER A 323 -21.72 -8.36 -4.88
C SER A 323 -22.87 -7.77 -4.08
N VAL A 324 -24.03 -7.59 -4.73
CA VAL A 324 -25.26 -7.13 -4.05
C VAL A 324 -25.64 -8.05 -2.88
N THR A 325 -25.39 -9.36 -3.02
CA THR A 325 -25.69 -10.32 -1.95
C THR A 325 -24.83 -10.05 -0.71
N ASP A 326 -23.54 -9.77 -0.88
CA ASP A 326 -22.64 -9.49 0.24
C ASP A 326 -22.98 -8.15 0.90
N LEU A 327 -23.40 -7.14 0.13
CA LEU A 327 -23.87 -5.85 0.66
C LEU A 327 -25.14 -6.02 1.50
N LEU A 328 -26.14 -6.75 0.99
CA LEU A 328 -27.36 -7.05 1.73
C LEU A 328 -27.08 -7.86 3.00
N GLN A 329 -26.19 -8.86 2.94
CA GLN A 329 -25.78 -9.64 4.11
C GLN A 329 -25.02 -8.80 5.14
N ALA A 330 -24.30 -7.77 4.70
CA ALA A 330 -23.64 -6.80 5.57
C ALA A 330 -24.61 -5.73 6.13
N GLY A 331 -25.91 -5.81 5.81
CA GLY A 331 -26.95 -4.94 6.34
C GLY A 331 -27.20 -3.66 5.54
N VAL A 332 -26.61 -3.53 4.35
CA VAL A 332 -26.86 -2.39 3.47
C VAL A 332 -28.27 -2.51 2.88
N GLY A 333 -29.04 -1.42 2.92
CA GLY A 333 -30.42 -1.40 2.41
C GLY A 333 -30.53 -1.42 0.89
N PHE A 334 -31.67 -1.87 0.35
CA PHE A 334 -31.93 -1.91 -1.10
C PHE A 334 -31.70 -0.53 -1.74
N ARG A 335 -32.27 0.52 -1.13
CA ARG A 335 -32.23 1.87 -1.66
C ARG A 335 -30.80 2.38 -1.79
N GLU A 336 -30.00 2.18 -0.75
CA GLU A 336 -28.61 2.62 -0.71
C GLU A 336 -27.78 1.94 -1.81
N ILE A 337 -27.95 0.63 -2.01
CA ILE A 337 -27.27 -0.11 -3.09
C ILE A 337 -27.71 0.40 -4.47
N ASN A 338 -29.01 0.63 -4.66
CA ASN A 338 -29.55 1.09 -5.93
C ASN A 338 -29.09 2.53 -6.27
N GLU A 339 -29.08 3.43 -5.29
CA GLU A 339 -28.59 4.80 -5.43
C GLU A 339 -27.07 4.85 -5.67
N ALA A 340 -26.32 3.90 -5.08
CA ALA A 340 -24.89 3.69 -5.33
C ALA A 340 -24.56 3.11 -6.72
N GLY A 341 -25.56 2.80 -7.55
CA GLY A 341 -25.37 2.26 -8.90
C GLY A 341 -25.24 0.73 -8.96
N GLY A 342 -25.66 0.03 -7.91
CA GLY A 342 -25.71 -1.43 -7.89
C GLY A 342 -26.62 -2.02 -8.97
N SER A 343 -26.36 -3.26 -9.37
CA SER A 343 -27.17 -3.95 -10.39
C SER A 343 -28.59 -4.19 -9.88
N LEU A 344 -29.56 -3.48 -10.48
CA LEU A 344 -30.99 -3.66 -10.18
C LEU A 344 -31.40 -5.13 -10.36
N SER A 345 -30.89 -5.79 -11.39
CA SER A 345 -31.18 -7.19 -11.64
C SER A 345 -30.62 -8.11 -10.55
N ASP A 346 -29.46 -7.79 -9.98
CA ASP A 346 -28.89 -8.55 -8.86
C ASP A 346 -29.69 -8.31 -7.58
N LEU A 347 -30.13 -7.07 -7.33
CA LEU A 347 -31.02 -6.71 -6.22
C LEU A 347 -32.34 -7.48 -6.27
N MET A 348 -32.96 -7.54 -7.45
CA MET A 348 -34.19 -8.30 -7.63
C MET A 348 -33.95 -9.81 -7.47
N ARG A 349 -32.80 -10.33 -7.92
CA ARG A 349 -32.41 -11.74 -7.75
C ARG A 349 -32.15 -12.12 -6.29
N ALA A 350 -31.68 -11.17 -5.47
CA ALA A 350 -31.51 -11.36 -4.04
C ALA A 350 -32.85 -11.60 -3.31
N GLY A 351 -33.99 -11.27 -3.93
CA GLY A 351 -35.30 -11.60 -3.39
C GLY A 351 -35.68 -10.81 -2.15
N VAL A 352 -35.14 -9.59 -2.02
CA VAL A 352 -35.54 -8.60 -1.00
C VAL A 352 -36.65 -7.69 -1.56
N PRO A 353 -37.53 -7.13 -0.71
CA PRO A 353 -38.49 -6.12 -1.15
C PRO A 353 -37.81 -4.96 -1.89
N LEU A 354 -38.40 -4.54 -3.01
CA LEU A 354 -37.94 -3.35 -3.74
C LEU A 354 -38.46 -2.12 -3.00
N GLU A 355 -37.62 -1.12 -2.82
CA GLU A 355 -38.00 0.12 -2.15
C GLU A 355 -38.15 1.23 -3.18
N ALA A 356 -39.36 1.78 -3.27
CA ALA A 356 -39.69 2.85 -4.18
C ALA A 356 -40.22 4.06 -3.40
N THR A 357 -40.05 5.27 -3.91
CA THR A 357 -40.70 6.45 -3.33
C THR A 357 -42.06 6.67 -3.98
N PHE A 358 -43.12 6.75 -3.17
CA PHE A 358 -44.46 7.16 -3.59
C PHE A 358 -45.05 8.12 -2.54
N ASP A 359 -45.48 9.30 -2.97
CA ASP A 359 -46.07 10.33 -2.09
C ASP A 359 -45.23 10.66 -0.84
N ASN A 360 -43.91 10.78 -1.03
CA ASN A 360 -42.90 11.00 0.03
C ASN A 360 -42.77 9.87 1.07
N GLU A 361 -43.42 8.73 0.86
CA GLU A 361 -43.28 7.52 1.67
C GLU A 361 -42.53 6.41 0.89
N ILE A 362 -42.02 5.43 1.62
CA ILE A 362 -41.42 4.24 1.02
C ILE A 362 -42.55 3.24 0.71
N LEU A 363 -42.71 2.92 -0.56
CA LEU A 363 -43.53 1.82 -1.04
C LEU A 363 -42.62 0.59 -1.22
N PHE A 364 -42.81 -0.41 -0.35
CA PHE A 364 -42.13 -1.69 -0.48
C PHE A 364 -42.90 -2.59 -1.45
N ILE A 365 -42.24 -3.13 -2.44
CA ILE A 365 -42.84 -3.98 -3.48
C ILE A 365 -42.29 -5.39 -3.34
N HIS A 366 -43.19 -6.37 -3.33
CA HIS A 366 -42.76 -7.75 -3.17
C HIS A 366 -41.89 -8.21 -4.35
N PRO A 367 -40.75 -8.91 -4.14
CA PRO A 367 -39.81 -9.23 -5.22
C PRO A 367 -40.32 -10.28 -6.21
N ARG A 368 -41.37 -11.03 -5.86
CA ARG A 368 -41.98 -12.08 -6.72
C ARG A 368 -43.45 -11.85 -6.99
N ASP A 369 -43.92 -12.34 -8.14
CA ASP A 369 -45.34 -12.51 -8.41
C ASP A 369 -45.89 -13.67 -7.60
N PHE A 370 -47.02 -13.45 -6.91
CA PHE A 370 -47.64 -14.49 -6.09
C PHE A 370 -48.66 -15.34 -6.82
N ALA A 371 -49.14 -14.86 -7.96
CA ALA A 371 -49.92 -15.65 -8.87
C ALA A 371 -49.71 -15.15 -10.28
N THR A 372 -49.40 -16.07 -11.19
CA THR A 372 -49.15 -15.76 -12.59
C THR A 372 -50.44 -15.34 -13.32
N LEU A 373 -51.60 -15.77 -12.83
CA LEU A 373 -52.89 -15.62 -13.50
C LEU A 373 -54.06 -15.76 -12.49
N VAL A 374 -54.43 -14.67 -11.81
CA VAL A 374 -55.59 -14.65 -10.89
C VAL A 374 -56.69 -13.71 -11.36
N PRO A 375 -57.97 -14.06 -11.11
CA PRO A 375 -59.06 -13.12 -11.34
C PRO A 375 -58.95 -11.97 -10.34
N TRP A 376 -59.45 -10.82 -10.74
CA TRP A 376 -59.64 -9.69 -9.84
C TRP A 376 -60.76 -9.97 -8.84
N GLY A 377 -61.84 -10.61 -9.32
CA GLY A 377 -63.01 -10.94 -8.51
C GLY A 377 -64.21 -11.44 -9.32
N THR A 378 -65.41 -11.18 -8.81
CA THR A 378 -66.71 -11.52 -9.43
C THR A 378 -67.66 -10.34 -9.46
N GLN A 379 -68.71 -10.40 -10.28
CA GLN A 379 -69.67 -9.32 -10.43
C GLN A 379 -70.46 -9.11 -9.14
N LEU A 380 -70.42 -7.89 -8.62
CA LEU A 380 -71.10 -7.47 -7.39
C LEU A 380 -71.60 -6.03 -7.55
N SER A 381 -72.64 -5.67 -6.78
CA SER A 381 -73.01 -4.26 -6.59
C SER A 381 -72.09 -3.66 -5.54
N VAL A 382 -71.45 -2.54 -5.86
CA VAL A 382 -70.36 -1.95 -5.06
C VAL A 382 -70.55 -0.45 -4.90
N ASP A 383 -70.24 0.09 -3.73
CA ASP A 383 -70.08 1.53 -3.52
C ASP A 383 -68.69 1.97 -4.03
N PHE A 384 -68.65 2.58 -5.21
CA PHE A 384 -67.40 2.98 -5.86
C PHE A 384 -66.72 4.20 -5.23
N THR A 385 -67.39 4.93 -4.32
CA THR A 385 -66.85 6.15 -3.71
C THR A 385 -65.68 5.87 -2.74
N GLN A 386 -65.55 4.61 -2.31
CA GLN A 386 -64.54 4.16 -1.38
C GLN A 386 -63.18 3.90 -2.06
N PHE A 387 -63.15 3.85 -3.40
CA PHE A 387 -61.94 3.48 -4.14
C PHE A 387 -61.18 4.71 -4.63
N LYS A 388 -59.91 4.84 -4.24
CA LYS A 388 -59.06 5.98 -4.60
C LYS A 388 -57.78 5.51 -5.30
N ASP A 389 -57.33 6.25 -6.30
CA ASP A 389 -55.96 6.12 -6.79
C ASP A 389 -54.99 6.56 -5.67
N GLY A 390 -53.85 5.89 -5.54
CA GLY A 390 -52.88 6.12 -4.47
C GLY A 390 -53.22 5.47 -3.12
N ASP A 391 -54.38 4.82 -2.96
CA ASP A 391 -54.84 4.20 -1.70
C ASP A 391 -55.09 2.69 -1.85
N GLY A 392 -54.10 1.95 -2.34
CA GLY A 392 -54.22 0.51 -2.56
C GLY A 392 -54.58 -0.27 -1.29
N LYS A 393 -54.14 0.22 -0.12
CA LYS A 393 -54.38 -0.43 1.17
C LYS A 393 -55.86 -0.44 1.53
N ASN A 394 -56.52 0.73 1.52
CA ASN A 394 -57.95 0.78 1.81
C ASN A 394 -58.77 0.12 0.71
N ASN A 395 -58.40 0.31 -0.56
CA ASN A 395 -59.05 -0.36 -1.68
C ASN A 395 -59.05 -1.88 -1.49
N THR A 396 -57.89 -2.48 -1.15
CA THR A 396 -57.74 -3.93 -0.93
C THR A 396 -58.66 -4.42 0.17
N ARG A 397 -58.69 -3.72 1.31
CA ARG A 397 -59.56 -4.07 2.45
C ARG A 397 -61.04 -4.05 2.07
N GLU A 398 -61.51 -3.05 1.33
CA GLU A 398 -62.90 -3.00 0.87
C GLU A 398 -63.20 -4.12 -0.14
N ILE A 399 -62.28 -4.45 -1.07
CA ILE A 399 -62.45 -5.59 -1.97
C ILE A 399 -62.59 -6.89 -1.17
N VAL A 400 -61.72 -7.10 -0.18
CA VAL A 400 -61.74 -8.32 0.64
C VAL A 400 -63.01 -8.42 1.48
N LYS A 401 -63.49 -7.30 2.03
CA LYS A 401 -64.76 -7.22 2.77
C LYS A 401 -65.96 -7.55 1.88
N LEU A 402 -65.97 -7.08 0.63
CA LEU A 402 -67.04 -7.33 -0.33
C LEU A 402 -67.05 -8.78 -0.84
N MET A 403 -65.88 -9.36 -1.09
CA MET A 403 -65.76 -10.68 -1.73
C MET A 403 -65.60 -11.85 -0.74
N GLY A 404 -65.20 -11.58 0.50
CA GLY A 404 -65.00 -12.59 1.54
C GLY A 404 -64.08 -13.72 1.09
N ARG A 405 -64.60 -14.96 1.05
CA ARG A 405 -63.87 -16.15 0.59
C ARG A 405 -64.26 -16.60 -0.82
N PHE A 406 -64.68 -15.68 -1.68
CA PHE A 406 -64.92 -15.96 -3.09
C PHE A 406 -63.74 -16.74 -3.71
N ASN A 407 -64.07 -17.78 -4.49
CA ASN A 407 -63.07 -18.68 -5.10
C ASN A 407 -62.07 -19.28 -4.09
N GLY A 408 -62.52 -19.54 -2.85
CA GLY A 408 -61.66 -20.02 -1.78
C GLY A 408 -60.56 -19.02 -1.35
N GLY A 409 -60.75 -17.72 -1.62
CA GLY A 409 -59.76 -16.66 -1.39
C GLY A 409 -58.75 -16.48 -2.52
N LYS A 410 -58.93 -17.15 -3.67
CA LYS A 410 -58.00 -17.08 -4.80
C LYS A 410 -58.36 -15.94 -5.76
N TYR A 411 -58.19 -14.71 -5.31
CA TYR A 411 -58.31 -13.50 -6.11
C TYR A 411 -57.31 -12.43 -5.66
N ALA A 412 -56.98 -11.49 -6.55
CA ALA A 412 -55.81 -10.63 -6.42
C ALA A 412 -55.70 -9.88 -5.07
N ALA A 413 -56.77 -9.23 -4.61
CA ALA A 413 -56.77 -8.47 -3.36
C ALA A 413 -56.57 -9.36 -2.12
N ARG A 414 -57.24 -10.51 -2.06
CA ARG A 414 -57.12 -11.45 -0.92
C ARG A 414 -55.75 -12.09 -0.84
N ILE A 415 -55.13 -12.40 -1.98
CA ILE A 415 -53.78 -12.96 -2.01
C ILE A 415 -52.78 -12.01 -1.34
N CYS A 416 -52.91 -10.71 -1.59
CA CYS A 416 -52.06 -9.72 -0.93
C CYS A 416 -52.43 -9.51 0.55
N GLU A 417 -53.72 -9.43 0.88
CA GLU A 417 -54.17 -9.27 2.28
C GLU A 417 -53.78 -10.46 3.17
N ASP A 418 -53.76 -11.68 2.63
CA ASP A 418 -53.36 -12.90 3.36
C ASP A 418 -51.84 -13.10 3.40
N LEU A 419 -51.07 -12.26 2.73
CA LEU A 419 -49.64 -12.45 2.60
C LEU A 419 -48.91 -12.08 3.89
N VAL A 420 -48.21 -13.04 4.47
CA VAL A 420 -47.20 -12.83 5.51
C VAL A 420 -45.83 -13.09 4.92
N ALA A 421 -45.03 -12.05 4.74
CA ALA A 421 -43.70 -12.12 4.15
C ALA A 421 -42.75 -11.09 4.75
N PHE A 422 -41.48 -11.48 4.89
CA PHE A 422 -40.42 -10.63 5.47
C PHE A 422 -40.72 -10.12 6.88
N GLY A 423 -41.55 -10.85 7.65
CA GLY A 423 -41.98 -10.45 8.99
C GLY A 423 -43.16 -9.47 9.03
N PHE A 424 -43.80 -9.21 7.89
CA PHE A 424 -44.92 -8.28 7.77
C PHE A 424 -46.17 -8.96 7.20
N ASP A 425 -47.34 -8.54 7.67
CA ASP A 425 -48.67 -9.07 7.36
C ASP A 425 -49.63 -7.99 6.80
N ASP A 426 -49.12 -6.81 6.46
CA ASP A 426 -49.87 -5.64 6.01
C ASP A 426 -49.74 -5.37 4.50
N TRP A 427 -49.47 -6.42 3.73
CA TRP A 427 -49.37 -6.38 2.28
C TRP A 427 -50.74 -6.18 1.62
N TYR A 428 -50.77 -5.47 0.49
CA TYR A 428 -52.00 -5.14 -0.22
C TYR A 428 -51.82 -5.11 -1.74
N LEU A 429 -52.93 -5.17 -2.48
CA LEU A 429 -52.93 -5.00 -3.93
C LEU A 429 -52.76 -3.51 -4.25
N PRO A 430 -51.72 -3.09 -4.99
CA PRO A 430 -51.47 -1.68 -5.25
C PRO A 430 -52.63 -1.04 -6.02
N SER A 431 -52.89 0.23 -5.73
CA SER A 431 -53.68 1.07 -6.65
C SER A 431 -52.94 1.24 -7.98
N TRP A 432 -53.61 1.80 -8.99
CA TRP A 432 -53.04 1.98 -10.31
C TRP A 432 -51.80 2.89 -10.26
N GLU A 433 -51.85 3.95 -9.45
CA GLU A 433 -50.71 4.88 -9.27
C GLU A 433 -49.53 4.20 -8.58
N GLU A 434 -49.76 3.43 -7.51
CA GLU A 434 -48.70 2.66 -6.83
C GLU A 434 -48.09 1.59 -7.77
N LEU A 435 -48.93 0.91 -8.55
CA LEU A 435 -48.47 -0.06 -9.55
C LEU A 435 -47.66 0.59 -10.67
N SER A 436 -47.97 1.84 -11.01
CA SER A 436 -47.20 2.62 -11.98
C SER A 436 -45.77 2.90 -11.51
N VAL A 437 -45.54 3.02 -10.19
CA VAL A 437 -44.21 3.18 -9.60
C VAL A 437 -43.34 1.96 -9.87
N LEU A 438 -43.86 0.75 -9.63
CA LEU A 438 -43.14 -0.49 -9.92
C LEU A 438 -42.64 -0.51 -11.38
N ARG A 439 -43.52 -0.13 -12.30
CA ARG A 439 -43.22 -0.12 -13.72
C ARG A 439 -42.16 0.93 -14.06
N ASN A 440 -42.34 2.16 -13.58
CA ASN A 440 -41.52 3.30 -13.96
C ASN A 440 -40.13 3.24 -13.32
N GLN A 441 -40.05 2.88 -12.04
CA GLN A 441 -38.77 2.87 -11.30
C GLN A 441 -37.98 1.57 -11.49
N PHE A 442 -38.62 0.43 -11.76
CA PHE A 442 -37.91 -0.85 -11.89
C PHE A 442 -38.07 -1.51 -13.26
N TYR A 443 -39.29 -1.86 -13.68
CA TYR A 443 -39.50 -2.62 -14.93
C TYR A 443 -38.88 -1.95 -16.15
N SER A 444 -39.06 -0.63 -16.27
CA SER A 444 -38.56 0.16 -17.40
C SER A 444 -37.03 0.26 -17.44
N LYS A 445 -36.37 0.10 -16.28
CA LYS A 445 -34.92 0.18 -16.10
C LYS A 445 -34.21 -1.15 -16.37
N LEU A 446 -34.95 -2.27 -16.33
CA LEU A 446 -34.39 -3.58 -16.62
C LEU A 446 -34.20 -3.83 -18.13
N PRO A 447 -33.08 -4.45 -18.53
CA PRO A 447 -32.92 -5.03 -19.85
C PRO A 447 -34.06 -6.01 -20.17
N LYS A 448 -34.58 -5.99 -21.41
CA LYS A 448 -35.69 -6.88 -21.82
C LYS A 448 -35.39 -8.37 -21.57
N THR A 449 -34.13 -8.77 -21.74
CA THR A 449 -33.64 -10.14 -21.53
C THR A 449 -33.70 -10.60 -20.08
N GLU A 450 -33.80 -9.68 -19.12
CA GLU A 450 -33.72 -9.98 -17.68
C GLU A 450 -35.08 -9.90 -16.99
N ARG A 451 -36.14 -9.48 -17.69
CA ARG A 451 -37.49 -9.29 -17.12
C ARG A 451 -38.19 -10.62 -16.79
N SER A 452 -37.96 -11.67 -17.56
CA SER A 452 -38.68 -12.95 -17.47
C SER A 452 -38.43 -13.72 -16.17
N GLY A 453 -37.36 -13.41 -15.43
CA GLY A 453 -37.08 -14.01 -14.13
C GLY A 453 -37.77 -13.33 -12.94
N PHE A 454 -38.30 -12.12 -13.15
CA PHE A 454 -38.93 -11.31 -12.10
C PHE A 454 -40.39 -11.05 -12.33
N PHE A 455 -40.79 -10.90 -13.59
CA PHE A 455 -42.15 -10.61 -14.03
C PHE A 455 -42.64 -11.77 -14.88
N ASN A 456 -43.59 -12.52 -14.36
CA ASN A 456 -44.17 -13.69 -15.05
C ASN A 456 -45.22 -13.30 -16.09
N THR A 457 -45.63 -12.03 -16.10
CA THR A 457 -46.54 -11.44 -17.06
C THR A 457 -46.20 -9.96 -17.26
N THR A 458 -46.76 -9.38 -18.30
CA THR A 458 -46.63 -7.95 -18.60
C THR A 458 -47.86 -7.17 -18.14
N VAL A 459 -48.89 -7.84 -17.62
CA VAL A 459 -50.14 -7.19 -17.20
C VAL A 459 -50.46 -7.49 -15.75
N TYR A 460 -50.60 -6.44 -14.94
CA TYR A 460 -50.86 -6.55 -13.51
C TYR A 460 -52.17 -5.89 -13.12
N TRP A 461 -52.88 -6.53 -12.19
CA TRP A 461 -54.05 -5.94 -11.57
C TRP A 461 -53.68 -4.78 -10.64
N SER A 462 -54.48 -3.71 -10.69
CA SER A 462 -54.53 -2.71 -9.62
C SER A 462 -55.77 -2.95 -8.74
N SER A 463 -55.85 -2.32 -7.58
CA SER A 463 -56.99 -2.36 -6.69
C SER A 463 -58.15 -1.45 -7.10
N ASN A 464 -58.09 -0.79 -8.26
CA ASN A 464 -59.10 0.17 -8.68
C ASN A 464 -60.18 -0.51 -9.54
N PRO A 465 -61.44 -0.63 -9.05
CA PRO A 465 -62.52 -1.24 -9.79
C PRO A 465 -63.05 -0.32 -10.91
N VAL A 466 -63.68 -0.94 -11.92
CA VAL A 466 -64.39 -0.25 -13.00
C VAL A 466 -65.87 -0.62 -12.96
N ARG A 467 -66.71 0.41 -12.85
CA ARG A 467 -68.16 0.29 -12.87
C ARG A 467 -68.70 0.21 -14.30
N ASN A 468 -69.81 -0.51 -14.48
CA ASN A 468 -70.67 -0.32 -15.65
C ASN A 468 -71.64 0.87 -15.42
N ALA A 469 -72.53 1.12 -16.39
CA ALA A 469 -73.51 2.20 -16.32
C ALA A 469 -74.53 2.09 -15.17
N THR A 470 -74.62 0.94 -14.49
CA THR A 470 -75.57 0.66 -13.41
C THR A 470 -74.89 0.42 -12.05
N ASN A 471 -73.65 0.87 -11.86
CA ASN A 471 -72.86 0.67 -10.63
C ASN A 471 -72.70 -0.82 -10.23
N VAL A 472 -72.59 -1.69 -11.23
CA VAL A 472 -72.15 -3.08 -11.03
C VAL A 472 -70.68 -3.19 -11.44
N LEU A 473 -69.91 -3.86 -10.60
CA LEU A 473 -68.52 -4.19 -10.88
C LEU A 473 -68.46 -5.09 -12.12
N LYS A 474 -67.89 -4.56 -13.22
CA LYS A 474 -67.76 -5.27 -14.50
C LYS A 474 -66.29 -5.44 -14.92
N GLY A 475 -65.42 -4.55 -14.45
CA GLY A 475 -63.99 -4.60 -14.76
C GLY A 475 -63.16 -4.10 -13.60
N ALA A 476 -61.85 -4.16 -13.77
CA ALA A 476 -60.89 -3.50 -12.92
C ALA A 476 -59.77 -2.89 -13.77
N PHE A 477 -59.08 -1.90 -13.21
CA PHE A 477 -57.94 -1.33 -13.90
C PHE A 477 -56.74 -2.28 -13.82
N SER A 478 -56.13 -2.51 -14.98
CA SER A 478 -54.84 -3.18 -15.10
C SER A 478 -53.80 -2.25 -15.72
N LEU A 479 -52.52 -2.53 -15.47
CA LEU A 479 -51.41 -1.85 -16.11
C LEU A 479 -50.61 -2.85 -16.94
N ASN A 480 -50.42 -2.53 -18.23
CA ASN A 480 -49.45 -3.22 -19.07
C ASN A 480 -48.08 -2.56 -18.95
N PHE A 481 -47.06 -3.34 -18.61
CA PHE A 481 -45.72 -2.85 -18.33
C PHE A 481 -44.92 -2.53 -19.60
N ASP A 482 -45.19 -3.24 -20.70
CA ASP A 482 -44.60 -2.95 -22.02
C ASP A 482 -45.25 -1.73 -22.69
N PHE A 483 -46.57 -1.61 -22.58
CA PHE A 483 -47.36 -0.54 -23.18
C PHE A 483 -48.16 0.19 -22.10
N PRO A 484 -47.55 1.15 -21.37
CA PRO A 484 -48.11 1.76 -20.17
C PRO A 484 -49.41 2.49 -20.51
N SER A 485 -50.51 1.78 -20.30
CA SER A 485 -51.86 2.28 -20.53
C SER A 485 -52.73 1.79 -19.39
N ARG A 486 -53.54 2.70 -18.85
CA ARG A 486 -54.60 2.34 -17.92
C ARG A 486 -55.70 1.64 -18.69
N ARG A 487 -55.84 0.32 -18.50
CA ARG A 487 -56.81 -0.49 -19.21
C ARG A 487 -57.89 -0.96 -18.28
N SER A 488 -59.12 -0.99 -18.77
CA SER A 488 -60.23 -1.66 -18.09
C SER A 488 -60.33 -3.08 -18.62
N ASP A 489 -59.95 -4.06 -17.80
CA ASP A 489 -60.05 -5.47 -18.13
C ASP A 489 -61.23 -6.12 -17.39
N ASP A 490 -61.81 -7.17 -17.98
CA ASP A 490 -62.84 -7.99 -17.32
C ASP A 490 -62.26 -8.67 -16.07
N ILE A 491 -62.96 -8.56 -14.94
CA ILE A 491 -62.52 -9.04 -13.61
C ILE A 491 -62.26 -10.55 -13.54
N THR A 492 -62.81 -11.33 -14.47
CA THR A 492 -62.61 -12.78 -14.54
C THR A 492 -61.30 -13.16 -15.24
N LEU A 493 -60.70 -12.22 -15.98
CA LEU A 493 -59.50 -12.50 -16.72
C LEU A 493 -58.32 -12.73 -15.77
N PRO A 494 -57.46 -13.69 -16.10
CA PRO A 494 -56.26 -13.89 -15.32
C PRO A 494 -55.24 -12.78 -15.64
N ARG A 495 -54.78 -12.07 -14.60
CA ARG A 495 -53.65 -11.13 -14.67
C ARG A 495 -52.66 -11.38 -13.54
N GLY A 496 -51.50 -10.77 -13.65
CA GLY A 496 -50.46 -10.82 -12.62
C GLY A 496 -50.90 -10.09 -11.36
N CYS A 497 -50.45 -10.61 -10.23
CA CYS A 497 -50.67 -10.01 -8.93
C CYS A 497 -49.32 -9.75 -8.25
N ARG A 498 -49.08 -8.49 -7.94
CA ARG A 498 -47.88 -8.02 -7.25
C ARG A 498 -48.31 -7.23 -6.03
N CYS A 499 -47.93 -7.69 -4.86
CA CYS A 499 -48.30 -7.05 -3.60
C CYS A 499 -47.30 -5.97 -3.22
N VAL A 500 -47.79 -4.93 -2.56
CA VAL A 500 -47.01 -3.81 -2.04
C VAL A 500 -47.38 -3.56 -0.57
N ARG A 501 -46.56 -2.80 0.15
CA ARG A 501 -46.85 -2.30 1.49
C ARG A 501 -46.22 -0.91 1.70
N ARG A 502 -46.69 -0.21 2.73
CA ARG A 502 -46.17 1.09 3.19
C ARG A 502 -45.91 1.04 4.67
#